data_AF-A0A6A5AYY5-F1
#
_entry.id   AF-A0A6A5AYY5-F1
#
_cell.length_a   1.000
_cell.length_b   1.000
_cell.length_c   1.000
_cell.angle_alpha   90.00
_cell.angle_beta   90.00
_cell.angle_gamma   90.00
#
_symmetry.space_group_name_H-M   'P 1'
#
loop_
_entity.id
_entity.type
_entity.pdbx_description
1 polymer ?
#
loop_
_entity_poly.entity_id
_entity_poly.type
_entity_poly.pdbx_seq_one_letter_code
_entity_poly.pdbx_strand_id
1 'polypeptide(L)'
;MWNEDDERRREIPAQKAVALFQKADRIDAQCPNTLVGKALMFMAKGEDERAERFLKNVLIADKENLPAILASALLHVRKKKFVEAKKLYQEAIVLHPKSPQASRIRMCFAYCCYQMGCVDKAKAVMKYAAALDDSNVTVMMANALWSLASLPADDRLRSMQDEGKRDLVHRSIECCCILEFVWTPTLTLGSLNGNFVCQECIVLR
;
A
#
# COMPACT_ATOMS: atom_id res chain seq x y z
N MET A 1 -27.01 5.01 1.58
CA MET A 1 -27.55 5.23 0.22
C MET A 1 -26.34 5.46 -0.66
N TRP A 2 -25.95 4.48 -1.47
CA TRP A 2 -24.84 4.65 -2.41
C TRP A 2 -25.37 5.48 -3.58
N ASN A 3 -24.70 6.57 -3.93
CA ASN A 3 -25.18 7.52 -4.92
C ASN A 3 -24.91 6.97 -6.32
N GLU A 4 -25.94 6.87 -7.17
CA GLU A 4 -25.83 6.51 -8.59
C GLU A 4 -24.80 7.37 -9.35
N ASP A 5 -24.54 8.58 -8.86
CA ASP A 5 -23.51 9.48 -9.37
C ASP A 5 -22.09 8.94 -9.17
N ASP A 6 -21.81 8.20 -8.08
CA ASP A 6 -20.51 7.58 -7.84
C ASP A 6 -20.26 6.37 -8.74
N GLU A 7 -21.32 5.63 -9.09
CA GLU A 7 -21.25 4.57 -10.10
C GLU A 7 -20.98 5.13 -11.49
N ARG A 8 -21.72 6.16 -11.94
CA ARG A 8 -21.46 6.82 -13.23
C ARG A 8 -20.04 7.40 -13.29
N ARG A 9 -19.54 7.99 -12.20
CA ARG A 9 -18.16 8.49 -12.12
C ARG A 9 -17.10 7.39 -12.22
N ARG A 10 -17.39 6.16 -11.79
CA ARG A 10 -16.49 4.99 -11.92
C ARG A 10 -16.60 4.33 -13.30
N GLU A 11 -17.78 4.36 -13.89
CA GLU A 11 -18.04 3.81 -15.23
C GLU A 11 -17.33 4.61 -16.34
N ILE A 12 -17.26 5.94 -16.22
CA ILE A 12 -16.63 6.79 -17.25
C ILE A 12 -15.13 6.44 -17.45
N PRO A 13 -14.29 6.33 -16.40
CA PRO A 13 -12.91 5.84 -16.53
C PRO A 13 -12.83 4.41 -17.07
N ALA A 14 -13.73 3.51 -16.63
CA ALA A 14 -13.73 2.12 -17.06
C ALA A 14 -14.05 1.99 -18.56
N GLN A 15 -15.02 2.75 -19.06
CA GLN A 15 -15.37 2.81 -20.49
C GLN A 15 -14.22 3.40 -21.33
N LYS A 16 -13.57 4.46 -20.84
CA LYS A 16 -12.38 5.03 -21.50
C LYS A 16 -11.23 4.01 -21.56
N ALA A 17 -10.99 3.27 -20.49
CA ALA A 17 -9.97 2.21 -20.47
C ALA A 17 -10.27 1.11 -21.50
N VAL A 18 -11.53 0.67 -21.61
CA VAL A 18 -11.94 -0.31 -22.63
C VAL A 18 -11.67 0.21 -24.05
N ALA A 19 -12.00 1.47 -24.34
CA ALA A 19 -11.73 2.05 -25.65
C ALA A 19 -10.23 2.13 -25.96
N LEU A 20 -9.40 2.45 -24.96
CA LEU A 20 -7.94 2.45 -25.11
C LEU A 20 -7.38 1.04 -25.34
N PHE A 21 -7.90 0.03 -24.63
CA PHE A 21 -7.51 -1.36 -24.87
C PHE A 21 -7.91 -1.84 -26.26
N GLN A 22 -9.09 -1.47 -26.76
CA GLN A 22 -9.50 -1.79 -28.14
C GLN A 22 -8.58 -1.14 -29.18
N LYS A 23 -8.10 0.09 -28.92
CA LYS A 23 -7.10 0.73 -29.80
C LYS A 23 -5.76 0.00 -29.72
N ALA A 24 -5.32 -0.40 -28.53
CA ALA A 24 -4.10 -1.18 -28.35
C ALA A 24 -4.18 -2.52 -29.07
N ASP A 25 -5.32 -3.22 -29.02
CA ASP A 25 -5.52 -4.51 -29.70
C ASP A 25 -5.42 -4.42 -31.22
N ARG A 26 -5.77 -3.26 -31.81
CA ARG A 26 -5.63 -3.03 -33.25
C ARG A 26 -4.18 -2.88 -33.68
N ILE A 27 -3.30 -2.46 -32.75
CA ILE A 27 -1.87 -2.27 -33.01
C ILE A 27 -1.14 -3.58 -32.73
N ASP A 28 -1.32 -4.13 -31.53
CA ASP A 28 -0.79 -5.43 -31.13
C ASP A 28 -1.78 -6.14 -30.21
N ALA A 29 -2.40 -7.19 -30.74
CA ALA A 29 -3.41 -7.98 -30.05
C ALA A 29 -2.84 -8.89 -28.94
N GLN A 30 -1.53 -9.16 -28.92
CA GLN A 30 -0.90 -10.10 -27.98
C GLN A 30 0.16 -9.46 -27.09
N CYS A 31 0.20 -8.12 -27.02
CA CYS A 31 1.09 -7.43 -26.09
C CYS A 31 0.81 -7.86 -24.64
N PRO A 32 1.81 -8.43 -23.92
CA PRO A 32 1.66 -8.88 -22.53
C PRO A 32 1.09 -7.81 -21.59
N ASN A 33 1.53 -6.55 -21.76
CA ASN A 33 1.13 -5.43 -20.92
C ASN A 33 -0.35 -5.04 -21.11
N THR A 34 -0.85 -5.10 -22.35
CA THR A 34 -2.26 -4.84 -22.67
C THR A 34 -3.16 -5.91 -22.06
N LEU A 35 -2.75 -7.18 -22.11
CA LEU A 35 -3.48 -8.29 -21.51
C LEU A 35 -3.53 -8.20 -19.99
N VAL A 36 -2.43 -7.78 -19.32
CA VAL A 36 -2.43 -7.50 -17.87
C VAL A 36 -3.38 -6.36 -17.52
N GLY A 37 -3.38 -5.27 -18.30
CA GLY A 37 -4.31 -4.16 -18.12
C GLY A 37 -5.79 -4.58 -18.21
N LYS A 38 -6.12 -5.44 -19.19
CA LYS A 38 -7.45 -6.05 -19.31
C LYS A 38 -7.80 -6.92 -18.12
N ALA A 39 -6.87 -7.75 -17.65
CA ALA A 39 -7.09 -8.59 -16.48
C ALA A 39 -7.40 -7.76 -15.22
N LEU A 40 -6.69 -6.65 -15.00
CA LEU A 40 -6.96 -5.71 -13.91
C LEU A 40 -8.36 -5.09 -14.02
N MET A 41 -8.80 -4.75 -15.24
CA MET A 41 -10.15 -4.23 -15.48
C MET A 41 -11.23 -5.29 -15.17
N PHE A 42 -11.02 -6.55 -15.57
CA PHE A 42 -11.92 -7.64 -15.21
C PHE A 42 -11.98 -7.90 -13.71
N MET A 43 -10.85 -7.80 -13.00
CA MET A 43 -10.83 -7.85 -11.54
C MET A 43 -11.62 -6.70 -10.92
N ALA A 44 -11.55 -5.48 -11.48
CA ALA A 44 -12.35 -4.36 -11.00
C ALA A 44 -13.86 -4.57 -11.19
N LYS A 45 -14.26 -5.28 -12.26
CA LYS A 45 -15.65 -5.69 -12.53
C LYS A 45 -16.15 -6.88 -11.70
N GLY A 46 -15.25 -7.56 -10.97
CA GLY A 46 -15.58 -8.79 -10.23
C GLY A 46 -15.54 -10.07 -11.07
N GLU A 47 -15.12 -9.99 -12.34
CA GLU A 47 -14.97 -11.15 -13.23
C GLU A 47 -13.60 -11.82 -13.04
N ASP A 48 -13.36 -12.34 -11.84
CA ASP A 48 -12.07 -12.88 -11.40
C ASP A 48 -11.61 -14.12 -12.21
N GLU A 49 -12.54 -14.91 -12.77
CA GLU A 49 -12.23 -16.07 -13.59
C GLU A 49 -11.70 -15.70 -14.98
N ARG A 50 -12.28 -14.68 -15.61
CA ARG A 50 -11.82 -14.18 -16.91
C ARG A 50 -10.45 -13.54 -16.76
N ALA A 51 -10.24 -12.77 -15.70
CA ALA A 51 -8.93 -12.19 -15.37
C ALA A 51 -7.85 -13.27 -15.25
N GLU A 52 -8.15 -14.40 -14.59
CA GLU A 52 -7.20 -15.51 -14.45
C GLU A 52 -6.76 -16.10 -15.80
N ARG A 53 -7.70 -16.26 -16.74
CA ARG A 53 -7.40 -16.80 -18.08
C ARG A 53 -6.47 -15.87 -18.85
N PHE A 54 -6.73 -14.56 -18.82
CA PHE A 54 -5.86 -13.57 -19.47
C PHE A 54 -4.46 -13.57 -18.85
N LEU A 55 -4.34 -13.62 -17.52
CA LEU A 55 -3.04 -13.67 -16.85
C LEU A 55 -2.27 -14.96 -17.15
N LYS A 56 -2.95 -16.11 -17.23
CA LYS A 56 -2.32 -17.38 -17.64
C LYS A 56 -1.76 -17.29 -19.06
N ASN A 57 -2.52 -16.70 -20.00
CA ASN A 57 -2.03 -16.52 -21.37
C ASN A 57 -0.78 -15.64 -21.40
N VAL A 58 -0.75 -14.57 -20.59
CA VAL A 58 0.44 -13.71 -20.48
C VAL A 58 1.62 -14.48 -19.91
N LEU A 59 1.43 -15.26 -18.84
CA LEU A 59 2.50 -16.04 -18.23
C LEU A 59 3.02 -17.18 -19.14
N ILE A 60 2.21 -17.66 -20.08
CA ILE A 60 2.66 -18.62 -21.11
C ILE A 60 3.54 -17.92 -22.14
N ALA A 61 3.16 -16.71 -22.57
CA ALA A 61 3.91 -15.93 -23.54
C ALA A 61 5.20 -15.35 -22.98
N ASP A 62 5.14 -14.83 -21.75
CA ASP A 62 6.26 -14.24 -21.01
C ASP A 62 6.17 -14.60 -19.52
N LYS A 63 7.04 -15.52 -19.12
CA LYS A 63 7.11 -16.03 -17.74
C LYS A 63 7.78 -15.06 -16.76
N GLU A 64 8.56 -14.11 -17.27
CA GLU A 64 9.34 -13.17 -16.45
C GLU A 64 8.65 -11.82 -16.31
N ASN A 65 7.46 -11.66 -16.89
CA ASN A 65 6.72 -10.41 -16.86
C ASN A 65 6.23 -10.06 -15.44
N LEU A 66 6.95 -9.16 -14.76
CA LEU A 66 6.67 -8.75 -13.39
C LEU A 66 5.22 -8.29 -13.14
N PRO A 67 4.62 -7.39 -13.96
CA PRO A 67 3.22 -6.98 -13.80
C PRO A 67 2.23 -8.14 -13.88
N ALA A 68 2.50 -9.17 -14.69
CA ALA A 68 1.62 -10.33 -14.81
C ALA A 68 1.67 -11.20 -13.56
N ILE A 69 2.88 -11.45 -13.02
CA ILE A 69 3.08 -12.18 -11.77
C ILE A 69 2.37 -11.45 -10.61
N LEU A 70 2.52 -10.12 -10.53
CA LEU A 70 1.89 -9.32 -9.49
C LEU A 70 0.37 -9.28 -9.60
N ALA A 71 -0.17 -9.15 -10.82
CA ALA A 71 -1.62 -9.19 -11.04
C ALA A 71 -2.20 -10.58 -10.70
N SER A 72 -1.47 -11.66 -11.01
CA SER A 72 -1.84 -13.01 -10.58
C SER A 72 -1.84 -13.15 -9.06
N ALA A 73 -0.77 -12.69 -8.39
CA ALA A 73 -0.69 -12.72 -6.94
C ALA A 73 -1.83 -11.93 -6.27
N LEU A 74 -2.18 -10.75 -6.80
CA LEU A 74 -3.31 -9.97 -6.34
C LEU A 74 -4.66 -10.70 -6.50
N LEU A 75 -4.86 -11.39 -7.62
CA LEU A 75 -6.03 -12.21 -7.85
C LEU A 75 -6.14 -13.35 -6.83
N HIS A 76 -5.03 -14.01 -6.51
CA HIS A 76 -4.99 -15.06 -5.47
C HIS A 76 -5.28 -14.49 -4.08
N VAL A 77 -4.78 -13.30 -3.75
CA VAL A 77 -5.11 -12.59 -2.50
C VAL A 77 -6.61 -12.31 -2.40
N ARG A 78 -7.23 -11.82 -3.49
CA ARG A 78 -8.69 -11.60 -3.53
C ARG A 78 -9.48 -12.90 -3.32
N LYS A 79 -9.01 -14.00 -3.91
CA LYS A 79 -9.58 -15.34 -3.72
C LYS A 79 -9.25 -15.97 -2.36
N LYS A 80 -8.61 -15.24 -1.44
CA LYS A 80 -8.14 -15.70 -0.12
C LYS A 80 -7.14 -16.88 -0.18
N LYS A 81 -6.51 -17.10 -1.34
CA LYS A 81 -5.49 -18.14 -1.54
C LYS A 81 -4.09 -17.60 -1.24
N PHE A 82 -3.81 -17.34 0.03
CA PHE A 82 -2.58 -16.68 0.47
C PHE A 82 -1.31 -17.51 0.23
N VAL A 83 -1.42 -18.85 0.24
CA VAL A 83 -0.27 -19.75 0.00
C VAL A 83 0.24 -19.63 -1.44
N GLU A 84 -0.68 -19.61 -2.42
CA GLU A 84 -0.35 -19.44 -3.84
C GLU A 84 0.18 -18.03 -4.10
N ALA A 85 -0.48 -17.00 -3.55
CA ALA A 85 -0.03 -15.62 -3.65
C ALA A 85 1.40 -15.43 -3.12
N LYS A 86 1.74 -16.05 -1.99
CA LYS A 86 3.07 -15.98 -1.38
C LYS A 86 4.15 -16.49 -2.33
N LYS A 87 3.91 -17.60 -3.04
CA LYS A 87 4.88 -18.16 -4.00
C LYS A 87 5.13 -17.21 -5.15
N LEU A 88 4.07 -16.65 -5.73
CA LEU A 88 4.17 -15.66 -6.82
C LEU A 88 4.93 -14.40 -6.39
N TYR A 89 4.70 -13.91 -5.16
CA TYR A 89 5.47 -12.79 -4.62
C TYR A 89 6.95 -13.14 -4.39
N GLN A 90 7.27 -14.38 -4.00
CA GLN A 90 8.66 -14.82 -3.87
C GLN A 90 9.36 -14.86 -5.24
N GLU A 91 8.70 -15.41 -6.26
CA GLU A 91 9.20 -15.41 -7.63
C GLU A 91 9.46 -13.99 -8.12
N ALA A 92 8.52 -13.07 -7.90
CA ALA A 92 8.68 -11.66 -8.24
C ALA A 92 9.89 -10.99 -7.55
N ILE A 93 10.16 -11.33 -6.28
CA ILE A 93 11.31 -10.79 -5.52
C ILE A 93 12.64 -11.35 -6.06
N VAL A 94 12.68 -12.63 -6.46
CA VAL A 94 13.87 -13.26 -7.01
C VAL A 94 14.20 -12.71 -8.39
N LEU A 95 13.19 -12.51 -9.24
CA LEU A 95 13.36 -11.96 -10.59
C LEU A 95 13.81 -10.49 -10.56
N HIS A 96 13.25 -9.69 -9.64
CA HIS A 96 13.53 -8.25 -9.57
C HIS A 96 13.90 -7.76 -8.16
N PRO A 97 15.10 -8.11 -7.66
CA PRO A 97 15.49 -7.85 -6.26
C PRO A 97 15.76 -6.37 -5.93
N LYS A 98 16.08 -5.56 -6.94
CA LYS A 98 16.44 -4.13 -6.82
C LYS A 98 15.51 -3.17 -7.56
N SER A 99 14.33 -3.63 -8.01
CA SER A 99 13.39 -2.73 -8.67
C SER A 99 12.83 -1.71 -7.66
N PRO A 100 12.46 -0.49 -8.09
CA PRO A 100 11.74 0.46 -7.22
C PRO A 100 10.42 -0.11 -6.69
N GLN A 101 9.88 -1.13 -7.34
CA GLN A 101 8.68 -1.84 -6.90
C GLN A 101 8.99 -2.93 -5.86
N ALA A 102 10.25 -3.32 -5.66
CA ALA A 102 10.64 -4.39 -4.74
C ALA A 102 10.17 -4.13 -3.30
N SER A 103 10.20 -2.87 -2.84
CA SER A 103 9.66 -2.46 -1.54
C SER A 103 8.16 -2.77 -1.43
N ARG A 104 7.38 -2.41 -2.46
CA ARG A 104 5.93 -2.70 -2.55
C ARG A 104 5.63 -4.19 -2.63
N ILE A 105 6.41 -4.96 -3.38
CA ILE A 105 6.22 -6.41 -3.52
C ILE A 105 6.45 -7.10 -2.17
N ARG A 106 7.49 -6.69 -1.42
CA ARG A 106 7.76 -7.19 -0.07
C ARG A 106 6.68 -6.80 0.94
N MET A 107 6.10 -5.62 0.81
CA MET A 107 4.91 -5.24 1.59
C MET A 107 3.73 -6.20 1.32
N CYS A 108 3.43 -6.51 0.05
CA CYS A 108 2.37 -7.48 -0.28
C CYS A 108 2.69 -8.90 0.23
N PHE A 109 3.95 -9.32 0.19
CA PHE A 109 4.39 -10.57 0.79
C PHE A 109 4.18 -10.60 2.31
N ALA A 110 4.54 -9.51 3.01
CA ALA A 110 4.32 -9.38 4.44
C ALA A 110 2.83 -9.43 4.80
N TYR A 111 1.97 -8.80 4.01
CA TYR A 111 0.51 -8.90 4.16
C TYR A 111 0.02 -10.35 4.03
N CYS A 112 0.51 -11.10 3.04
CA CYS A 112 0.15 -12.52 2.90
C CYS A 112 0.63 -13.34 4.11
N CYS A 113 1.82 -13.06 4.64
CA CYS A 113 2.33 -13.72 5.85
C CYS A 113 1.49 -13.40 7.10
N TYR A 114 1.00 -12.17 7.22
CA TYR A 114 0.12 -11.75 8.30
C TYR A 114 -1.22 -12.51 8.26
N GLN A 115 -1.85 -12.62 7.08
CA GLN A 115 -3.10 -13.38 6.91
C GLN A 115 -2.94 -14.88 7.23
N MET A 116 -1.73 -15.42 7.07
CA MET A 116 -1.38 -16.80 7.43
C MET A 116 -1.03 -16.97 8.92
N GLY A 117 -1.14 -15.92 9.76
CA GLY A 117 -0.80 -15.96 11.19
C GLY A 117 0.71 -15.90 11.49
N CYS A 118 1.56 -15.76 10.48
CA CYS A 118 3.01 -15.64 10.64
C CYS A 118 3.42 -14.19 10.89
N VAL A 119 2.98 -13.62 12.02
CA VAL A 119 3.13 -12.18 12.32
C VAL A 119 4.61 -11.77 12.45
N ASP A 120 5.46 -12.58 13.08
CA ASP A 120 6.88 -12.24 13.27
C ASP A 120 7.65 -12.13 11.96
N LYS A 121 7.38 -13.05 11.02
CA LYS A 121 7.96 -13.00 9.68
C LYS A 121 7.47 -11.78 8.90
N ALA A 122 6.19 -11.42 9.03
CA ALA A 122 5.63 -10.24 8.39
C ALA A 122 6.33 -8.96 8.89
N LYS A 123 6.56 -8.83 10.20
CA LYS A 123 7.30 -7.68 10.78
C LYS A 123 8.72 -7.58 10.25
N ALA A 124 9.45 -8.69 10.23
CA ALA A 124 10.83 -8.70 9.75
C ALA A 124 10.93 -8.26 8.28
N VAL A 125 10.04 -8.78 7.43
CA VAL A 125 9.99 -8.40 6.01
C VAL A 125 9.61 -6.93 5.84
N MET A 126 8.69 -6.42 6.66
CA MET A 126 8.26 -5.02 6.54
C MET A 126 9.36 -4.04 6.94
N LYS A 127 10.09 -4.32 8.02
CA LYS A 127 11.28 -3.53 8.40
C LYS A 127 12.32 -3.52 7.28
N TYR A 128 12.57 -4.69 6.67
CA TYR A 128 13.49 -4.79 5.54
C TYR A 128 12.97 -4.05 4.29
N ALA A 129 11.66 -4.06 4.04
CA ALA A 129 11.05 -3.33 2.93
C ALA A 129 11.20 -1.82 3.08
N ALA A 130 11.05 -1.28 4.30
CA ALA A 130 11.26 0.14 4.59
C ALA A 130 12.74 0.53 4.46
N ALA A 131 13.67 -0.31 4.94
CA ALA A 131 15.11 -0.05 4.83
C ALA A 131 15.64 -0.04 3.38
N LEU A 132 14.92 -0.69 2.45
CA LEU A 132 15.35 -0.76 1.06
C LEU A 132 15.06 0.53 0.28
N ASP A 133 13.99 1.22 0.66
CA ASP A 133 13.47 2.37 -0.07
C ASP A 133 12.83 3.35 0.92
N ASP A 134 13.66 4.27 1.41
CA ASP A 134 13.29 5.30 2.38
C ASP A 134 12.42 6.41 1.75
N SER A 135 12.33 6.44 0.41
CA SER A 135 11.49 7.40 -0.32
C SER A 135 10.02 7.00 -0.38
N ASN A 136 9.73 5.71 -0.16
CA ASN A 136 8.38 5.17 -0.32
C ASN A 136 7.55 5.34 0.95
N VAL A 137 6.85 6.47 1.01
CA VAL A 137 5.94 6.84 2.10
C VAL A 137 4.92 5.73 2.40
N THR A 138 4.41 5.01 1.39
CA THR A 138 3.40 3.96 1.60
C THR A 138 3.96 2.80 2.41
N VAL A 139 5.19 2.35 2.11
CA VAL A 139 5.82 1.24 2.83
C VAL A 139 6.22 1.69 4.24
N MET A 140 6.69 2.92 4.40
CA MET A 140 7.02 3.50 5.71
C MET A 140 5.78 3.59 6.61
N MET A 141 4.68 4.15 6.09
CA MET A 141 3.40 4.25 6.81
C MET A 141 2.84 2.88 7.17
N ALA A 142 2.87 1.92 6.23
CA ALA A 142 2.39 0.58 6.51
C ALA A 142 3.27 -0.16 7.54
N ASN A 143 4.57 0.13 7.59
CA ASN A 143 5.47 -0.42 8.62
C ASN A 143 5.13 0.15 10.00
N ALA A 144 4.95 1.47 10.09
CA ALA A 144 4.53 2.14 11.33
C ALA A 144 3.17 1.65 11.82
N LEU A 145 2.19 1.50 10.91
CA LEU A 145 0.87 0.98 11.27
C LEU A 145 0.96 -0.46 11.78
N TRP A 146 1.76 -1.31 11.15
CA TRP A 146 1.93 -2.69 11.61
C TRP A 146 2.74 -2.80 12.90
N SER A 147 3.74 -1.96 13.13
CA SER A 147 4.46 -1.95 14.41
C SER A 147 3.49 -1.59 15.54
N LEU A 148 2.66 -0.56 15.35
CA LEU A 148 1.61 -0.17 16.30
C LEU A 148 0.54 -1.24 16.50
N ALA A 149 0.06 -1.86 15.41
CA ALA A 149 -0.92 -2.94 15.47
C ALA A 149 -0.40 -4.16 16.25
N SER A 150 0.92 -4.36 16.24
CA SER A 150 1.55 -5.49 16.88
C SER A 150 1.84 -5.33 18.38
N LEU A 151 1.73 -4.11 18.90
CA LEU A 151 1.80 -3.83 20.33
C LEU A 151 0.44 -4.14 20.99
N PRO A 152 0.44 -4.63 22.24
CA PRO A 152 -0.75 -4.63 23.09
C PRO A 152 -1.39 -3.23 23.15
N ALA A 153 -2.71 -3.16 23.35
CA ALA A 153 -3.45 -1.90 23.31
C ALA A 153 -2.90 -0.86 24.30
N ASP A 154 -2.46 -1.30 25.48
CA ASP A 154 -1.90 -0.45 26.53
C ASP A 154 -0.54 0.14 26.14
N ASP A 155 0.32 -0.68 25.52
CA ASP A 155 1.64 -0.25 25.06
C ASP A 155 1.56 0.65 23.82
N ARG A 156 0.54 0.45 22.97
CA ARG A 156 0.28 1.33 21.82
C ARG A 156 0.02 2.75 22.28
N LEU A 157 -0.90 2.94 23.24
CA LEU A 157 -1.25 4.25 23.80
C LEU A 157 -0.04 4.92 24.45
N ARG A 158 0.77 4.17 25.21
CA ARG A 158 2.01 4.67 25.80
C ARG A 158 3.01 5.12 24.73
N SER A 159 3.22 4.32 23.69
CA SER A 159 4.16 4.68 22.62
C SER A 159 3.76 5.97 21.89
N MET A 160 2.46 6.17 21.63
CA MET A 160 1.95 7.38 20.98
C MET A 160 2.06 8.61 21.91
N GLN A 161 1.84 8.43 23.22
CA GLN A 161 2.01 9.50 24.20
C GLN A 161 3.48 9.89 24.43
N ASP A 162 4.39 8.91 24.41
CA ASP A 162 5.82 9.14 24.58
C ASP A 162 6.47 9.75 23.33
N GLU A 163 5.99 9.42 22.12
CA GLU A 163 6.40 10.12 20.89
C GLU A 163 5.94 11.57 20.86
N GLY A 164 4.70 11.86 21.27
CA GLY A 164 4.25 13.25 21.43
C GLY A 164 5.13 14.06 22.40
N LYS A 165 5.72 13.41 23.42
CA LYS A 165 6.73 14.03 24.29
C LYS A 165 8.10 14.12 23.62
N ARG A 166 8.52 13.15 22.81
CA ARG A 166 9.79 13.17 22.07
C ARG A 166 9.81 14.19 20.94
N ASP A 167 8.70 14.47 20.27
CA ASP A 167 8.62 15.52 19.25
C ASP A 167 8.71 16.93 19.87
N LEU A 168 8.16 17.10 21.08
CA LEU A 168 8.42 18.27 21.93
C LEU A 168 9.91 18.37 22.32
N VAL A 169 10.58 17.23 22.51
CA VAL A 169 12.02 17.16 22.80
C VAL A 169 12.88 17.37 21.54
N HIS A 170 12.49 16.90 20.36
CA HIS A 170 13.22 17.10 19.10
C HIS A 170 13.13 18.56 18.61
N ARG A 171 11.96 19.21 18.78
CA ARG A 171 11.86 20.68 18.58
C ARG A 171 12.64 21.50 19.59
N SER A 172 12.97 20.94 20.75
CA SER A 172 13.84 21.61 21.73
C SER A 172 15.32 21.26 21.59
N ILE A 173 15.68 20.20 20.86
CA ILE A 173 17.08 19.81 20.63
C ILE A 173 17.64 20.33 19.30
N GLU A 174 16.82 20.60 18.28
CA GLU A 174 17.31 21.23 17.02
C GLU A 174 17.38 22.77 17.05
N CYS A 175 16.85 23.43 18.09
CA CYS A 175 16.91 24.90 18.20
C CYS A 175 17.91 25.44 19.24
N CYS A 176 18.68 24.61 19.93
CA CYS A 176 19.54 25.08 21.03
C CYS A 176 20.96 25.54 20.60
N CYS A 177 21.25 25.71 19.30
CA CYS A 177 22.56 26.20 18.84
C CYS A 177 22.53 27.39 17.87
N ILE A 178 21.38 27.99 17.55
CA ILE A 178 21.36 29.09 16.56
C ILE A 178 20.76 30.42 17.04
N LEU A 179 20.03 30.51 18.17
CA LEU A 179 19.42 31.79 18.54
C LEU A 179 19.53 32.10 20.04
N GLU A 180 20.76 32.30 20.53
CA GLU A 180 20.97 33.35 21.53
C GLU A 180 20.88 34.70 20.80
N PHE A 181 20.35 35.73 21.49
CA PHE A 181 20.00 37.07 20.99
C PHE A 181 18.70 37.06 20.15
N VAL A 182 17.52 37.47 20.63
CA VAL A 182 17.22 38.78 21.23
C VAL A 182 15.85 38.71 21.92
N TRP A 183 15.83 38.97 23.23
CA TRP A 183 14.73 39.53 24.05
C TRP A 183 13.39 38.77 24.25
N THR A 184 13.12 38.56 25.54
CA THR A 184 11.84 38.23 26.22
C THR A 184 10.91 39.48 26.30
N PRO A 185 9.80 39.50 27.08
CA PRO A 185 8.63 38.59 27.21
C PRO A 185 7.28 39.36 27.24
N THR A 186 6.19 38.83 26.66
CA THR A 186 4.82 39.22 27.08
C THR A 186 3.75 38.21 26.64
N LEU A 187 3.00 37.69 27.63
CA LEU A 187 1.61 37.20 27.61
C LEU A 187 1.26 35.99 26.70
N THR A 188 0.44 35.00 27.05
CA THR A 188 -0.30 34.57 28.26
C THR A 188 -0.79 33.15 27.91
N LEU A 189 -0.82 32.23 28.88
CA LEU A 189 -1.58 30.98 28.76
C LEU A 189 -3.06 31.31 28.56
N GLY A 190 -3.69 30.66 27.59
CA GLY A 190 -5.13 30.50 27.50
C GLY A 190 -5.45 29.08 27.07
N SER A 191 -5.82 28.22 28.02
CA SER A 191 -6.52 26.97 27.71
C SER A 191 -7.90 27.34 27.18
N LEU A 192 -8.36 26.67 26.12
CA LEU A 192 -9.78 26.55 25.82
C LEU A 192 -9.99 25.34 24.91
N ASN A 193 -10.64 24.34 25.50
CA ASN A 193 -11.39 23.24 24.89
C ASN A 193 -11.79 23.47 23.44
N GLY A 194 -11.45 22.52 22.58
CA GLY A 194 -11.96 22.46 21.21
C GLY A 194 -11.65 21.11 20.58
N ASN A 195 -12.68 20.27 20.51
CA ASN A 195 -12.69 18.99 19.81
C ASN A 195 -12.04 19.10 18.41
N PHE A 196 -10.88 18.47 18.21
CA PHE A 196 -10.42 18.11 16.88
C PHE A 196 -10.77 16.65 16.62
N VAL A 197 -11.99 16.46 16.14
CA VAL A 197 -12.42 15.22 15.50
C VAL A 197 -11.66 15.13 14.17
N CYS A 198 -10.75 14.17 14.05
CA CYS A 198 -10.11 13.84 12.77
C CYS A 198 -11.16 13.21 11.86
N GLN A 199 -11.59 13.94 10.84
CA GLN A 199 -12.80 13.67 10.06
C GLN A 199 -12.64 12.59 8.97
N GLU A 200 -11.65 11.69 9.06
CA GLU A 200 -11.49 10.56 8.12
C GLU A 200 -11.51 9.16 8.78
N CYS A 201 -11.79 9.05 10.09
CA CYS A 201 -11.93 7.75 10.77
C CYS A 201 -13.34 7.10 10.66
N ILE A 202 -14.23 7.62 9.81
CA ILE A 202 -15.57 7.05 9.61
C ILE A 202 -15.66 6.50 8.18
N VAL A 203 -15.12 5.31 7.91
CA VAL A 203 -15.75 4.21 7.13
C VAL A 203 -14.86 2.97 7.28
N LEU A 204 -15.02 2.22 8.37
CA LEU A 204 -14.81 0.76 8.39
C LEU A 204 -15.71 0.19 9.52
N ARG A 205 -17.00 0.06 9.22
CA ARG A 205 -17.92 -0.88 9.85
C ARG A 205 -18.41 -1.83 8.77
#